data_AF-A0A2E7PWM7-F1
#
_entry.id   AF-A0A2E7PWM7-F1
#
_cell.length_a   1.000
_cell.length_b   1.000
_cell.length_c   1.000
_cell.angle_alpha   90.00
_cell.angle_beta   90.00
_cell.angle_gamma   90.00
#
_symmetry.space_group_name_H-M   'P 1'
#
loop_
_entity.id
_entity.type
_entity.pdbx_description
1 polymer ?
#
loop_
_entity_poly.entity_id
_entity_poly.type
_entity_poly.pdbx_seq_one_letter_code
_entity_poly.pdbx_strand_id
1 'polypeptide(L)'
;MILKIQAALTEPPSSVTVFRDTTLYASAFCDLEVLLECKPGTRSSYWRWLKSWGAHDFVEELVREGEEGGLYLGKERANIRVDELDHPTYPFVIDCLRSLRR
;
A
#
# COMPACT_ATOMS: atom_id res chain seq x y z
N MET A 1 -8.27 -3.11 11.07
CA MET A 1 -8.18 -4.24 10.11
C MET A 1 -6.91 -4.03 9.30
N ILE A 2 -6.22 -5.09 8.86
CA ILE A 2 -4.97 -4.93 8.11
C ILE A 2 -5.25 -4.69 6.61
N LEU A 3 -4.60 -3.68 6.05
CA LEU A 3 -4.40 -3.48 4.62
C LEU A 3 -2.94 -3.74 4.29
N LYS A 4 -2.69 -4.80 3.53
CA LYS A 4 -1.39 -5.07 2.94
C LYS A 4 -1.32 -4.41 1.56
N ILE A 5 -0.23 -3.71 1.29
CA ILE A 5 0.04 -3.11 -0.02
C ILE A 5 1.29 -3.77 -0.61
N GLN A 6 1.22 -4.21 -1.85
CA GLN A 6 2.37 -4.76 -2.56
C GLN A 6 3.47 -3.69 -2.69
N ALA A 7 4.69 -4.02 -2.26
CA ALA A 7 5.80 -3.06 -2.23
C ALA A 7 6.14 -2.40 -3.58
N ALA A 8 5.93 -3.11 -4.70
CA ALA A 8 6.15 -2.60 -6.05
C ALA A 8 5.19 -1.46 -6.45
N LEU A 9 4.13 -1.20 -5.68
CA LEU A 9 3.23 -0.05 -5.88
C LEU A 9 3.78 1.25 -5.24
N THR A 10 4.92 1.19 -4.57
CA THR A 10 5.57 2.37 -3.94
C THR A 10 6.52 3.11 -4.87
N GLU A 11 6.93 2.47 -5.96
CA GLU A 11 7.99 2.93 -6.87
C GLU A 11 7.48 3.08 -8.31
N PRO A 12 8.19 3.83 -9.17
CA PRO A 12 7.81 3.98 -10.57
C PRO A 12 7.59 2.63 -11.25
N PRO A 13 6.55 2.51 -12.11
CA PRO A 13 5.74 3.59 -12.67
C PRO A 13 4.63 4.15 -11.76
N SER A 14 4.45 3.59 -10.55
CA SER A 14 3.50 4.15 -9.57
C SER A 14 3.98 5.51 -9.04
N SER A 15 3.02 6.34 -8.65
CA SER A 15 3.28 7.65 -8.04
C SER A 15 3.43 7.51 -6.53
N VAL A 16 4.61 7.86 -6.02
CA VAL A 16 4.88 7.87 -4.56
C VAL A 16 3.93 8.81 -3.80
N THR A 17 3.48 9.90 -4.44
CA THR A 17 2.51 10.82 -3.84
C THR A 17 1.14 10.17 -3.69
N VAL A 18 0.69 9.45 -4.71
CA VAL A 18 -0.58 8.69 -4.66
C VAL A 18 -0.50 7.54 -3.67
N PHE A 19 0.64 6.86 -3.58
CA PHE A 19 0.89 5.88 -2.53
C PHE A 19 0.77 6.48 -1.13
N ARG A 20 1.40 7.64 -0.88
CA ARG A 20 1.31 8.35 0.40
C ARG A 20 -0.13 8.77 0.72
N ASP A 21 -0.87 9.29 -0.26
CA ASP A 21 -2.27 9.68 -0.06
C ASP A 21 -3.18 8.46 0.19
N THR A 22 -2.90 7.33 -0.46
CA THR A 22 -3.63 6.08 -0.26
C THR A 22 -3.40 5.53 1.16
N THR A 23 -2.15 5.52 1.63
CA THR A 23 -1.80 5.04 2.97
C THR A 23 -2.33 5.96 4.07
N LEU A 24 -2.24 7.28 3.88
CA LEU A 24 -2.91 8.27 4.74
C LEU A 24 -4.41 8.01 4.80
N TYR A 25 -5.08 7.85 3.65
CA TYR A 25 -6.52 7.64 3.62
C TYR A 25 -6.92 6.35 4.35
N ALA A 26 -6.22 5.26 4.06
CA ALA A 26 -6.46 3.97 4.69
C ALA A 26 -6.30 4.03 6.22
N SER A 27 -5.22 4.64 6.69
CA SER A 27 -4.93 4.76 8.12
C SER A 27 -5.90 5.73 8.82
N ALA A 28 -5.94 6.98 8.38
CA ALA A 28 -6.62 8.05 9.12
C ALA A 28 -8.15 8.09 8.92
N PHE A 29 -8.67 7.53 7.82
CA PHE A 29 -10.10 7.61 7.50
C PHE A 29 -10.82 6.26 7.45
N CYS A 30 -10.08 5.15 7.43
CA CYS A 30 -10.64 3.81 7.44
C CYS A 30 -10.17 2.96 8.64
N ASP A 31 -9.36 3.51 9.56
CA ASP A 31 -8.80 2.81 10.72
C ASP A 31 -8.12 1.47 10.33
N LEU A 32 -7.42 1.49 9.20
CA LEU A 32 -6.67 0.34 8.69
C LEU A 32 -5.20 0.41 9.13
N GLU A 33 -4.69 -0.73 9.58
CA GLU A 33 -3.26 -0.93 9.80
C GLU A 33 -2.61 -1.21 8.46
N VAL A 34 -1.71 -0.33 8.02
CA VAL A 34 -1.12 -0.40 6.69
C VAL A 34 0.24 -1.07 6.76
N LEU A 35 0.34 -2.23 6.12
CA LEU A 35 1.57 -3.01 6.03
C LEU A 35 2.06 -3.04 4.58
N LEU A 36 3.39 -3.00 4.39
CA LEU A 36 3.99 -3.15 3.07
C LEU A 36 4.49 -4.58 2.86
N GLU A 37 3.84 -5.32 1.97
CA GLU A 37 4.20 -6.70 1.67
C GLU A 37 5.32 -6.76 0.63
N CYS A 38 6.46 -7.31 1.06
CA CYS A 38 7.69 -7.38 0.29
C CYS A 38 8.01 -8.82 -0.14
N LYS A 39 8.52 -8.97 -1.37
CA LYS A 39 9.15 -10.21 -1.80
C LYS A 39 10.35 -10.58 -0.90
N PRO A 40 10.70 -11.87 -0.77
CA PRO A 40 11.87 -12.28 -0.03
C PRO A 40 13.15 -11.52 -0.47
N GLY A 41 13.87 -10.96 0.50
CA GLY A 41 15.13 -10.24 0.26
C GLY A 41 15.00 -8.76 -0.14
N THR A 42 13.80 -8.21 -0.36
CA THR A 42 13.65 -6.82 -0.85
C THR A 42 13.32 -5.78 0.23
N ARG A 43 12.95 -6.21 1.45
CA ARG A 43 12.50 -5.32 2.55
C ARG A 43 13.44 -4.13 2.80
N SER A 44 14.75 -4.38 2.93
CA SER A 44 15.72 -3.30 3.20
C SER A 44 15.80 -2.26 2.07
N SER A 45 15.55 -2.67 0.83
CA SER A 45 15.53 -1.76 -0.32
C SER A 45 14.28 -0.89 -0.30
N TYR A 46 13.11 -1.49 -0.07
CA TYR A 46 11.85 -0.73 0.04
C TYR A 46 11.84 0.19 1.26
N TRP A 47 12.43 -0.23 2.38
CA TRP A 47 12.59 0.64 3.55
C TRP A 47 13.42 1.89 3.24
N ARG A 48 14.55 1.70 2.55
CA ARG A 48 15.39 2.83 2.11
C ARG A 48 14.66 3.74 1.14
N TRP A 49 13.91 3.18 0.19
CA TRP A 49 13.08 3.92 -0.76
C TRP A 49 12.03 4.79 -0.04
N LEU A 50 11.21 4.18 0.82
CA LEU A 50 10.18 4.93 1.55
C LEU A 50 10.78 6.05 2.41
N LYS A 51 11.92 5.80 3.06
CA LYS A 51 12.62 6.81 3.84
C LYS A 51 13.17 7.95 2.99
N SER A 52 13.76 7.67 1.83
CA SER A 52 14.30 8.72 0.96
C SER A 52 13.22 9.65 0.40
N TRP A 53 11.98 9.15 0.28
CA TRP A 53 10.84 9.92 -0.24
C TRP A 53 9.87 10.43 0.84
N GLY A 54 10.12 10.15 2.12
CA GLY A 54 9.21 10.53 3.20
C GLY A 54 7.82 9.86 3.09
N ALA A 55 7.76 8.65 2.53
CA ALA A 55 6.52 7.92 2.24
C ALA A 55 6.23 6.80 3.25
N HIS A 56 6.80 6.87 4.46
CA HIS A 56 6.68 5.85 5.51
C HIS A 56 5.75 6.28 6.66
N ASP A 57 5.19 7.50 6.61
CA ASP A 57 4.43 8.11 7.72
C ASP A 57 3.25 7.25 8.19
N PHE A 58 2.62 6.52 7.26
CA PHE A 58 1.43 5.68 7.49
C PHE A 58 1.69 4.23 7.07
N VAL A 59 2.94 3.77 7.18
CA VAL A 59 3.31 2.37 6.95
C VAL A 59 3.87 1.84 8.25
N GLU A 60 3.11 0.98 8.92
CA GLU A 60 3.46 0.48 10.26
C GLU A 60 4.63 -0.50 10.20
N GLU A 61 4.59 -1.46 9.26
CA GLU A 61 5.63 -2.47 9.12
C GLU A 61 5.81 -2.97 7.68
N LEU A 62 7.02 -3.47 7.38
CA LEU A 62 7.35 -4.20 6.16
C LEU A 62 7.37 -5.70 6.44
N VAL A 63 6.37 -6.41 5.93
CA VAL A 63 6.18 -7.85 6.13
C VAL A 63 6.60 -8.64 4.88
N ARG A 64 6.83 -9.95 5.05
CA ARG A 64 7.07 -10.87 3.92
C ARG A 64 5.75 -11.29 3.29
N GLU A 65 5.82 -11.67 2.04
CA GLU A 65 4.71 -12.28 1.31
C GLU A 65 4.10 -13.45 2.09
N GLY A 66 2.80 -13.34 2.39
CA GLY A 66 2.04 -14.36 3.11
C GLY A 66 2.29 -14.43 4.62
N GLU A 67 3.10 -13.53 5.18
CA GLU A 67 3.35 -13.47 6.64
C GLU A 67 2.10 -13.02 7.39
N GLU A 68 1.38 -12.03 6.85
CA GLU A 68 0.16 -11.48 7.45
C GLU A 68 -1.09 -11.70 6.62
N GLY A 69 -2.23 -11.79 7.29
CA GLY A 69 -3.57 -11.85 6.67
C GLY A 69 -4.22 -10.47 6.57
N GLY A 70 -5.20 -10.32 5.67
CA GLY A 70 -5.97 -9.07 5.56
C GLY A 70 -6.39 -8.75 4.14
N LEU A 71 -6.79 -7.50 3.92
CA LEU A 71 -7.05 -6.98 2.58
C LEU A 71 -5.72 -6.78 1.85
N TYR A 72 -5.72 -7.06 0.54
CA TYR A 72 -4.53 -6.90 -0.28
C TYR A 72 -4.78 -5.94 -1.45
N LEU A 73 -3.95 -4.89 -1.54
CA LEU A 73 -3.82 -3.98 -2.67
C LEU A 73 -2.56 -4.35 -3.46
N GLY A 74 -2.73 -4.81 -4.70
CA GLY A 74 -1.62 -5.35 -5.49
C GLY A 74 -1.96 -5.58 -6.95
N LYS A 75 -0.96 -6.00 -7.73
CA LYS A 75 -1.07 -6.24 -9.18
C LYS A 75 -1.76 -7.55 -9.52
N GLU A 76 -1.52 -8.58 -8.70
CA GLU A 76 -2.01 -9.93 -8.95
C GLU A 76 -2.65 -10.53 -7.70
N ARG A 77 -3.70 -11.34 -7.88
CA ARG A 77 -4.40 -12.06 -6.80
C ARG A 77 -4.74 -11.19 -5.59
N ALA A 78 -5.15 -9.95 -5.85
CA ALA A 78 -5.44 -8.93 -4.85
C ALA A 78 -6.94 -8.66 -4.70
N ASN A 79 -7.36 -8.20 -3.52
CA ASN A 79 -8.73 -7.75 -3.27
C ASN A 79 -9.01 -6.44 -4.02
N ILE A 80 -8.06 -5.50 -3.96
CA ILE A 80 -8.05 -4.27 -4.75
C ILE A 80 -6.91 -4.41 -5.75
N ARG A 81 -7.26 -4.57 -7.03
CA ARG A 81 -6.28 -4.88 -8.07
C ARG A 81 -6.00 -3.66 -8.95
N VAL A 82 -4.75 -3.25 -9.00
CA VAL A 82 -4.23 -2.20 -9.87
C VAL A 82 -2.83 -2.57 -10.36
N ASP A 83 -2.51 -2.28 -11.62
CA ASP A 83 -1.17 -2.50 -12.15
C ASP A 83 -0.17 -1.48 -11.59
N GLU A 84 -0.65 -0.26 -11.34
CA GLU A 84 0.12 0.90 -10.87
C GLU A 84 -0.76 1.74 -9.95
N LEU A 85 -0.14 2.36 -8.94
CA LEU A 85 -0.83 3.28 -8.04
C LEU A 85 -0.52 4.72 -8.43
N ASP A 86 -1.40 5.32 -9.21
CA ASP A 86 -1.21 6.62 -9.85
C ASP A 86 -2.50 7.44 -9.89
N HIS A 87 -2.46 8.62 -10.49
CA HIS A 87 -3.63 9.52 -10.50
C HIS A 87 -4.86 8.91 -11.21
N PRO A 88 -4.72 8.22 -12.36
CA PRO A 88 -5.81 7.44 -12.95
C PRO A 88 -6.43 6.38 -12.03
N THR A 89 -5.62 5.60 -11.29
CA THR A 89 -6.14 4.51 -10.46
C THR A 89 -6.62 4.97 -9.08
N TYR A 90 -6.17 6.13 -8.62
CA TYR A 90 -6.46 6.65 -7.28
C TYR A 90 -7.96 6.71 -6.92
N PRO A 91 -8.87 7.27 -7.74
CA PRO A 91 -10.29 7.33 -7.39
C PRO A 91 -10.90 5.95 -7.12
N PHE A 92 -10.55 4.97 -7.95
CA PHE A 92 -10.99 3.59 -7.79
C PHE A 92 -10.50 2.99 -6.46
N VAL A 93 -9.22 3.15 -6.13
CA VAL A 93 -8.64 2.65 -4.88
C VAL A 93 -9.33 3.29 -3.66
N ILE A 94 -9.54 4.60 -3.68
CA ILE A 94 -10.22 5.31 -2.59
C ILE A 94 -11.68 4.87 -2.44
N ASP A 95 -12.42 4.66 -3.53
CA ASP A 95 -13.79 4.19 -3.45
C ASP A 95 -13.86 2.76 -2.89
N CYS A 96 -12.92 1.88 -3.25
CA CYS A 96 -12.78 0.57 -2.62
C CYS A 96 -12.52 0.69 -1.11
N LEU A 97 -11.55 1.51 -0.70
CA LEU A 97 -11.22 1.72 0.72
C LEU A 97 -12.39 2.31 1.50
N ARG A 98 -13.13 3.25 0.90
CA ARG A 98 -14.33 3.85 1.50
C ARG A 98 -15.44 2.82 1.71
N SER A 99 -15.61 1.87 0.78
CA SER A 99 -16.62 0.80 0.92
C SER A 99 -16.37 -0.13 2.12
N LEU A 100 -15.13 -0.18 2.61
CA LEU A 100 -14.72 -1.00 3.75
C LEU A 100 -14.91 -0.29 5.10
N ARG A 101 -15.18 1.00 5.07
CA ARG A 101 -15.49 1.80 6.26
C ARG A 101 -16.88 1.40 6.78
N ARG A 102 -16.93 0.91 8.01
CA ARG A 102 -18.19 0.66 8.73
C ARG A 102 -18.80 1.94 9.25
#